data_AF-A0A1D7XEJ7-F1
#
_entry.id   AF-A0A1D7XEJ7-F1
#
_cell.length_a   1.000
_cell.length_b   1.000
_cell.length_c   1.000
_cell.angle_alpha   90.00
_cell.angle_beta   90.00
_cell.angle_gamma   90.00
#
_symmetry.space_group_name_H-M   'P 1'
#
loop_
_entity.id
_entity.type
_entity.pdbx_description
1 polymer ?
#
loop_
_entity_poly.entity_id
_entity_poly.type
_entity_poly.pdbx_seq_one_letter_code
_entity_poly.pdbx_strand_id
1 'polypeptide(L)' 'MMKDIQRNLLRERQALLEQWAYAPERDRPHLLVRLMDIDEQLELGKVKSKPRTRLPKRNVV' A
#
# COMPACT_ATOMS: atom_id res chain seq x y z
N MET A 1 -3.02 4.65 16.11
CA MET A 1 -2.49 3.31 15.76
C MET A 1 -2.53 3.02 14.25
N MET A 2 -3.68 2.83 13.60
CA MET A 2 -3.72 2.58 12.13
C MET A 2 -3.18 3.76 11.29
N LYS A 3 -3.47 5.00 11.68
CA LYS A 3 -2.97 6.21 11.00
C LYS A 3 -1.45 6.35 11.08
N ASP A 4 -0.84 5.89 12.17
CA ASP A 4 0.60 6.00 12.42
C ASP A 4 1.36 4.97 11.58
N ILE A 5 0.82 3.75 11.46
CA ILE A 5 1.35 2.69 10.59
C ILE A 5 1.31 3.14 9.13
N GLN A 6 0.19 3.69 8.67
CA GLN A 6 0.06 4.18 7.30
C GLN A 6 1.05 5.32 7.00
N ARG A 7 1.25 6.25 7.94
CA ARG A 7 2.25 7.32 7.79
C ARG A 7 3.67 6.78 7.70
N ASN A 8 4.01 5.76 8.49
CA ASN A 8 5.32 5.13 8.45
C ASN A 8 5.56 4.42 7.12
N LEU A 9 4.58 3.66 6.62
CA LEU A 9 4.65 2.99 5.32
C LEU A 9 4.84 4.00 4.18
N LEU A 10 4.14 5.15 4.21
CA LEU A 10 4.31 6.20 3.19
C LEU A 10 5.70 6.84 3.24
N ARG A 11 6.26 7.05 4.43
CA ARG A 11 7.64 7.55 4.60
C ARG A 11 8.66 6.55 4.08
N GLU A 12 8.49 5.28 4.42
CA GLU A 12 9.38 4.21 3.96
C GLU A 12 9.33 4.08 2.42
N ARG A 13 8.14 4.10 1.84
CA ARG A 13 7.94 4.10 0.39
C ARG A 13 8.69 5.23 -0.29
N GLN A 14 8.59 6.45 0.26
CA GLN A 14 9.27 7.62 -0.28
C GLN A 14 10.81 7.45 -0.21
N ALA A 15 11.33 6.97 0.92
CA ALA A 15 12.77 6.71 1.07
C ALA A 15 13.28 5.65 0.08
N LEU A 16 12.50 4.59 -0.18
CA LEU A 16 12.85 3.57 -1.16
C LEU A 16 12.85 4.08 -2.61
N LEU A 17 11.93 4.99 -2.95
CA LEU A 17 11.92 5.66 -4.25
C LEU A 17 13.10 6.60 -4.43
N GLU A 18 13.51 7.31 -3.37
CA GLU A 18 14.72 8.13 -3.37
C GLU A 18 15.97 7.25 -3.52
N GLN A 19 16.03 6.12 -2.83
CA GLN A 19 17.11 5.15 -2.96
C GLN A 19 17.16 4.54 -4.36
N TRP A 20 16.01 4.27 -4.98
CA TRP A 20 15.91 3.70 -6.33
C TRP A 20 16.66 4.54 -7.37
N ALA A 21 16.60 5.87 -7.26
CA ALA A 21 17.26 6.78 -8.19
C ALA A 21 18.78 6.57 -8.27
N TYR A 22 19.39 6.07 -7.20
CA TYR A 22 20.85 5.87 -7.08
C TYR A 22 21.26 4.41 -6.91
N ALA A 23 20.30 3.49 -6.84
CA ALA A 23 20.56 2.08 -6.59
C ALA A 23 21.22 1.38 -7.79
N PRO A 24 22.28 0.58 -7.57
CA PRO A 24 22.86 -0.23 -8.63
C PRO A 24 21.87 -1.32 -9.06
N GLU A 25 21.97 -1.79 -10.30
CA GLU A 25 21.00 -2.73 -10.88
C GLU A 25 20.81 -4.02 -10.07
N ARG A 26 21.88 -4.51 -9.43
CA ARG A 26 21.84 -5.68 -8.55
C ARG A 26 20.91 -5.52 -7.34
N ASP A 27 20.71 -4.29 -6.85
CA ASP A 27 19.92 -3.99 -5.65
C ASP A 27 18.46 -3.62 -6.01
N ARG A 28 18.21 -3.27 -7.28
CA ARG A 28 16.87 -2.90 -7.77
C ARG A 28 15.80 -3.98 -7.54
N PRO A 29 16.04 -5.28 -7.77
CA PRO A 29 15.01 -6.31 -7.50
C PRO A 29 14.52 -6.29 -6.05
N HIS A 30 15.43 -6.11 -5.08
CA HIS A 30 15.09 -6.07 -3.66
C HIS A 30 14.26 -4.84 -3.31
N LEU A 31 14.62 -3.67 -3.85
CA LEU A 31 13.86 -2.43 -3.68
C LEU A 31 12.45 -2.54 -4.30
N LEU A 32 12.34 -3.17 -5.47
CA LEU A 32 11.06 -3.36 -6.14
C LEU A 32 10.12 -4.24 -5.30
N VAL A 33 10.60 -5.38 -4.80
CA VAL A 33 9.81 -6.27 -3.93
C VAL A 33 9.32 -5.52 -2.70
N ARG A 34 10.20 -4.75 -2.05
CA ARG A 34 9.81 -3.99 -0.86
C ARG A 34 8.77 -2.91 -1.16
N LEU A 35 8.89 -2.21 -2.29
CA LEU A 35 7.90 -1.23 -2.73
C LEU A 35 6.54 -1.87 -3.00
N MET A 36 6.52 -3.05 -3.63
CA MET A 36 5.29 -3.81 -3.88
C MET A 36 4.61 -4.24 -2.57
N ASP A 37 5.37 -4.75 -1.60
CA ASP A 37 4.85 -5.13 -0.28
C ASP A 37 4.20 -3.95 0.45
N ILE A 38 4.82 -2.77 0.38
CA ILE A 38 4.29 -1.55 1.00
C ILE A 38 3.00 -1.11 0.29
N ASP A 39 2.97 -1.14 -1.04
CA ASP A 39 1.79 -0.76 -1.82
C ASP A 39 0.61 -1.71 -1.52
N GLU A 40 0.86 -3.02 -1.37
CA GLU A 40 -0.16 -3.99 -0.94
C GLU A 40 -0.68 -3.67 0.47
N GLN A 41 0.20 -3.43 1.43
CA GLN A 41 -0.20 -3.10 2.81
C GLN A 41 -1.03 -1.81 2.89
N LEU A 42 -0.65 -0.80 2.10
CA LEU A 42 -1.40 0.45 2.00
C LEU A 42 -2.79 0.22 1.39
N GLU A 43 -2.91 -0.63 0.38
CA GLU A 43 -4.19 -0.95 -0.24
C GLU A 43 -5.11 -1.74 0.71
N LEU A 44 -4.57 -2.75 1.41
CA LEU A 44 -5.31 -3.51 2.42
C LEU A 44 -5.81 -2.62 3.58
N GLY A 45 -5.04 -1.59 3.96
CA GLY A 45 -5.44 -0.58 4.94
C GLY A 45 -6.64 0.26 4.49
N LYS A 46 -6.76 0.58 3.19
CA LYS A 46 -7.91 1.30 2.62
C LYS A 46 -9.17 0.46 2.57
N VAL A 47 -9.04 -0.85 2.30
CA VAL A 47 -10.19 -1.76 2.22
C VAL A 47 -10.87 -1.93 3.58
N LYS A 48 -10.10 -1.96 4.69
CA LYS A 48 -10.65 -2.05 6.05
C LYS A 48 -11.38 -0.79 6.51
N SER A 49 -11.16 0.35 5.85
CA SER A 49 -11.73 1.65 6.20
C SER A 49 -12.93 2.07 5.33
N LYS A 50 -13.24 1.32 4.25
CA LYS A 50 -14.50 1.51 3.52
C LYS A 50 -15.65 0.85 4.30
N PRO A 51 -16.65 1.61 4.80
CA PRO A 51 -17.88 0.99 5.28
C PRO A 51 -18.48 0.25 4.09
N ARG A 52 -18.60 -1.07 4.24
CA ARG A 52 -19.17 -2.00 3.26
C ARG A 52 -20.52 -1.42 2.82
N THR A 53 -20.55 -0.75 1.68
CA THR A 53 -21.78 -0.22 1.10
C THR A 53 -22.63 -1.44 0.81
N ARG A 54 -23.66 -1.65 1.65
CA ARG A 54 -24.60 -2.75 1.49
C ARG A 54 -25.25 -2.51 0.13
N LEU A 55 -24.89 -3.32 -0.86
CA LEU A 55 -25.62 -3.39 -2.12
C LEU A 55 -27.10 -3.58 -1.78
N PRO A 56 -28.03 -2.75 -2.32
CA PRO A 56 -29.44 -2.92 -2.01
C PRO A 56 -29.88 -4.30 -2.53
N LYS A 57 -30.50 -5.09 -1.65
CA LYS A 57 -31.14 -6.34 -2.03
C LYS A 57 -32.21 -6.00 -3.06
N ARG A 58 -31.96 -6.33 -4.31
CA ARG A 58 -32.94 -6.22 -5.38
C ARG A 58 -33.98 -7.32 -5.14
N ASN A 59 -35.13 -6.95 -4.57
CA ASN A 59 -36.30 -7.83 -4.55
C ASN A 59 -36.70 -8.07 -6.00
N VAL A 60 -36.57 -9.32 -6.45
CA VAL A 60 -37.20 -9.80 -7.67
C VAL A 60 -38.62 -10.19 -7.28
N VAL A 61 -39.61 -9.45 -7.79
CA VAL A 61 -41.03 -9.78 -7.77
C VAL A 61 -41.36 -10.43 -9.10
#